data_AF-A0A3D6DPV9-F1
#
_entry.id   AF-A0A3D6DPV9-F1
#
_cell.length_a   1.000
_cell.length_b   1.000
_cell.length_c   1.000
_cell.angle_alpha   90.00
_cell.angle_beta   90.00
_cell.angle_gamma   90.00
#
_symmetry.space_group_name_H-M   'P 1'
#
loop_
_entity.id
_entity.type
_entity.pdbx_description
1 polymer ?
#
loop_
_entity_poly.entity_id
_entity_poly.type
_entity_poly.pdbx_seq_one_letter_code
_entity_poly.pdbx_strand_id
1 'polypeptide(L)'
;VIYGLGERFDGNLRKRDLLADTPYNTYTRPGLPPTPIALPGLASLRAALHPPATEALYFVARGDGSSHFSPTLDEHNRAVRRFQKGGKP
;
A
#
# COMPACT_ATOMS: atom_id res chain seq x y z
N VAL A 1 2.41 -6.93 5.89
CA VAL A 1 3.69 -7.66 5.74
C VAL A 1 4.61 -7.43 6.93
N ILE A 2 5.30 -6.28 7.04
CA ILE A 2 6.36 -6.03 8.05
C ILE A 2 5.89 -6.36 9.48
N TYR A 3 4.72 -5.86 9.89
CA TYR A 3 4.16 -6.16 11.22
C TYR A 3 4.04 -7.67 11.51
N GLY A 4 3.68 -8.48 10.51
CA GLY A 4 3.59 -9.94 10.63
C GLY A 4 4.93 -10.67 10.61
N LEU A 5 6.01 -10.01 10.18
CA LEU A 5 7.37 -10.57 10.27
C LEU A 5 7.89 -10.49 11.71
N GLY A 6 7.47 -9.47 12.47
CA GLY A 6 7.91 -9.22 13.85
C GLY A 6 9.42 -9.05 13.94
N GLU A 7 10.03 -9.66 14.95
CA GLU A 7 11.48 -9.64 15.21
C GLU A 7 12.36 -10.15 14.05
N ARG A 8 11.77 -10.84 13.07
CA ARG A 8 12.51 -11.31 11.87
C ARG A 8 12.75 -10.20 10.85
N PHE A 9 12.11 -9.04 11.01
CA PHE A 9 12.31 -7.92 10.10
C PHE A 9 13.66 -7.24 10.38
N ASP A 10 14.59 -7.39 9.43
CA ASP A 10 15.97 -6.89 9.51
C ASP A 10 16.13 -5.46 8.94
N GLY A 11 15.02 -4.75 8.70
CA GLY A 11 15.01 -3.45 8.03
C GLY A 11 14.96 -3.53 6.50
N ASN A 12 15.15 -4.71 5.90
CA ASN A 12 15.13 -4.88 4.44
C ASN A 12 13.99 -5.82 4.00
N LEU A 13 12.94 -5.23 3.43
CA LEU A 13 11.80 -5.97 2.91
C LEU A 13 12.09 -6.54 1.51
N ARG A 14 12.10 -7.87 1.38
CA ARG A 14 12.43 -8.57 0.14
C ARG A 14 11.18 -9.21 -0.47
N LYS A 15 11.27 -9.59 -1.76
CA LYS A 15 10.17 -10.27 -2.48
C LYS A 15 9.67 -11.53 -1.76
N ARG A 16 10.59 -12.33 -1.18
CA ARG A 16 10.22 -13.53 -0.42
C ARG A 16 9.31 -13.23 0.77
N ASP A 17 9.47 -12.06 1.39
CA ASP A 17 8.69 -11.65 2.56
C ASP A 17 7.27 -11.24 2.14
N LEU A 18 7.10 -10.69 0.93
CA LEU A 18 5.78 -10.40 0.35
C LEU A 18 4.99 -11.68 0.02
N LEU A 19 5.70 -12.76 -0.33
CA LEU A 19 5.10 -14.04 -0.70
C LEU A 19 4.88 -14.99 0.50
N ALA A 20 5.54 -14.73 1.62
CA ALA A 20 5.40 -15.54 2.82
C ALA A 20 4.02 -15.32 3.47
N ASP A 21 3.28 -16.40 3.69
CA ASP A 21 1.96 -16.28 4.32
C ASP A 21 2.07 -16.02 5.83
N THR A 22 1.35 -15.00 6.29
CA THR A 22 1.16 -14.66 7.72
C THR A 22 -0.22 -14.06 7.90
N PRO A 23 -0.82 -14.10 9.11
CA PRO A 23 -2.13 -13.48 9.36
C PRO A 23 -2.20 -11.97 9.01
N TYR A 24 -1.05 -11.28 8.97
CA TYR A 24 -0.94 -9.84 8.70
C TYR A 24 -0.43 -9.51 7.28
N ASN A 25 -0.31 -10.51 6.40
CA ASN A 25 0.13 -10.29 5.02
C ASN A 25 -1.06 -10.13 4.07
N THR A 26 -1.41 -8.89 3.77
CA THR A 26 -2.48 -8.53 2.83
C THR A 26 -2.13 -8.77 1.35
N TYR A 27 -0.89 -9.18 1.02
CA TYR A 27 -0.59 -9.71 -0.32
C TYR A 27 -1.09 -11.15 -0.50
N THR A 28 -1.13 -11.95 0.57
CA THR A 28 -1.53 -13.36 0.52
C THR A 28 -2.96 -13.59 1.02
N ARG A 29 -3.51 -12.66 1.80
CA ARG A 29 -4.83 -12.80 2.44
C ARG A 29 -5.74 -11.61 2.10
N PRO A 30 -6.97 -11.86 1.59
CA PRO A 30 -7.94 -10.81 1.35
C PRO A 30 -8.54 -10.29 2.66
N GLY A 31 -8.97 -9.03 2.65
CA GLY A 31 -9.60 -8.35 3.79
C GLY A 31 -8.60 -7.69 4.75
N LEU A 32 -9.10 -7.32 5.93
CA LEU A 32 -8.31 -6.66 6.96
C LEU A 32 -7.48 -7.68 7.77
N PRO A 33 -6.30 -7.28 8.28
CA PRO A 33 -5.57 -8.11 9.24
C PRO A 33 -6.36 -8.26 10.57
N PRO A 34 -6.01 -9.24 11.43
CA PRO A 34 -6.73 -9.51 12.68
C PRO A 34 -6.77 -8.33 13.67
N THR A 35 -5.76 -7.47 13.65
CA THR A 35 -5.65 -6.29 14.54
C THR A 35 -5.01 -5.11 13.79
N PRO A 36 -5.15 -3.87 14.31
CA PRO A 36 -4.34 -2.74 13.85
C PRO A 36 -2.84 -3.02 13.97
N ILE A 37 -2.05 -2.39 13.09
CA ILE A 37 -0.58 -2.54 13.04
C ILE A 37 0.18 -1.35 13.62
N ALA A 38 -0.53 -0.29 14.00
CA ALA A 38 0.04 0.95 14.55
C ALA A 38 -1.05 1.71 15.33
N LEU A 39 -0.64 2.75 16.06
CA LEU A 39 -1.54 3.71 16.71
C LEU A 39 -1.96 4.79 15.68
N PRO A 40 -3.23 4.86 15.26
CA PRO A 40 -3.67 5.83 14.26
C PRO A 40 -3.82 7.23 14.87
N GLY A 41 -3.42 8.25 14.12
CA GLY A 41 -3.72 9.64 14.45
C GLY A 41 -5.18 10.02 14.12
N LEU A 42 -5.63 11.17 14.63
CA LEU A 42 -7.00 11.66 14.42
C LEU A 42 -7.38 11.78 12.92
N ALA A 43 -6.44 12.25 12.09
CA ALA A 43 -6.66 12.36 10.64
C ALA A 43 -6.91 10.99 9.98
N SER A 44 -6.15 9.96 10.37
CA SER A 44 -6.33 8.60 9.86
C SER A 44 -7.67 8.00 10.30
N LEU A 45 -8.09 8.24 11.54
CA LEU A 45 -9.40 7.80 12.04
C LEU A 45 -10.55 8.46 11.27
N ARG A 46 -10.48 9.79 11.04
CA ARG A 46 -11.48 10.51 10.25
C ARG A 46 -11.56 9.98 8.81
N ALA A 47 -10.42 9.71 8.18
CA ALA A 47 -10.39 9.18 6.82
C ALA A 47 -11.01 7.77 6.73
N ALA A 48 -10.82 6.93 7.75
CA ALA A 48 -11.42 5.60 7.80
C ALA A 48 -12.96 5.65 7.99
N LEU A 49 -13.46 6.61 8.78
CA LEU A 49 -14.90 6.77 9.05
C LEU A 49 -15.64 7.56 7.95
N HIS A 50 -14.94 8.45 7.26
CA HIS A 50 -15.50 9.34 6.25
C HIS A 50 -14.63 9.34 4.98
N PRO A 51 -14.58 8.22 4.24
CA PRO A 51 -13.80 8.15 3.03
C PRO A 51 -14.40 9.04 1.92
N PRO A 52 -13.59 9.60 1.01
CA PRO A 52 -14.10 10.28 -0.16
C PRO A 52 -14.80 9.29 -1.10
N ALA A 53 -15.85 9.74 -1.80
CA ALA A 53 -16.46 8.96 -2.88
C ALA A 53 -15.50 8.93 -4.09
N THR A 54 -15.01 7.75 -4.45
CA THR A 54 -14.07 7.56 -5.57
C THR A 54 -14.14 6.13 -6.09
N GLU A 55 -13.82 5.96 -7.38
CA GLU A 55 -13.66 4.66 -8.04
C GLU A 55 -12.21 4.16 -8.00
N ALA A 56 -11.30 4.92 -7.38
CA ALA A 56 -9.88 4.56 -7.34
C ALA A 56 -9.64 3.26 -6.57
N LEU A 57 -9.08 2.25 -7.26
CA LEU A 57 -8.66 0.97 -6.67
C LEU A 57 -7.14 0.88 -6.48
N TYR A 58 -6.38 1.71 -7.20
CA TYR A 58 -4.93 1.68 -7.22
C TYR A 58 -4.36 3.06 -6.91
N PHE A 59 -3.20 3.10 -6.27
CA PHE A 59 -2.44 4.34 -6.09
C PHE A 59 -0.94 4.08 -6.20
N VAL A 60 -0.19 5.11 -6.63
CA VAL A 60 1.27 5.09 -6.66
C VAL A 60 1.82 6.45 -6.20
N ALA A 61 2.90 6.44 -5.42
CA ALA A 61 3.58 7.65 -5.02
C ALA A 61 4.16 8.40 -6.23
N ARG A 62 4.10 9.73 -6.23
CA ARG A 62 4.67 10.57 -7.29
C ARG A 62 6.14 10.95 -7.04
N GLY A 63 6.65 10.71 -5.83
CA GLY A 63 8.00 11.07 -5.41
C GLY A 63 8.12 12.48 -4.81
N ASP A 64 7.10 13.32 -4.92
CA ASP A 64 7.02 14.68 -4.37
C ASP A 64 6.25 14.76 -3.03
N GLY A 65 5.95 13.60 -2.43
CA GLY A 65 5.10 13.47 -1.24
C GLY A 65 3.60 13.30 -1.55
N SER A 66 3.18 13.46 -2.81
CA SER A 66 1.81 13.19 -3.25
C SER A 66 1.64 11.81 -3.88
N SER A 67 0.38 11.42 -4.14
CA SER A 67 0.01 10.15 -4.78
C SER A 67 -0.83 10.39 -6.05
N HIS A 68 -0.72 9.48 -7.01
CA HIS A 68 -1.60 9.36 -8.16
C HIS A 68 -2.55 8.18 -7.97
N PHE A 69 -3.85 8.39 -8.19
CA PHE A 69 -4.91 7.41 -7.98
C PHE A 69 -5.51 6.98 -9.31
N SER A 70 -5.86 5.70 -9.45
CA SER A 70 -6.36 5.12 -10.70
C SER A 70 -7.48 4.10 -10.44
N PRO A 71 -8.58 4.12 -11.23
CA PRO A 71 -9.64 3.13 -11.15
C PRO A 71 -9.25 1.77 -11.73
N THR A 72 -8.38 1.75 -12.76
CA THR A 72 -8.01 0.53 -13.48
C THR A 72 -6.53 0.16 -13.33
N LEU A 73 -6.23 -1.13 -13.51
CA LEU A 73 -4.85 -1.63 -13.48
C LEU A 73 -3.99 -1.05 -14.61
N ASP A 74 -4.55 -0.86 -15.80
CA ASP A 74 -3.81 -0.30 -16.93
C ASP A 74 -3.41 1.15 -16.71
N GLU A 75 -4.31 1.95 -16.15
CA GLU A 75 -4.00 3.33 -15.72
C GLU A 75 -2.93 3.35 -14.64
N HIS A 76 -3.07 2.48 -13.64
CA HIS A 76 -2.06 2.35 -12.58
C HIS A 76 -0.68 2.01 -13.16
N ASN A 77 -0.60 1.05 -14.09
CA ASN A 77 0.66 0.66 -14.71
C ASN A 77 1.29 1.79 -15.53
N ARG A 78 0.50 2.64 -16.19
CA ARG A 78 0.99 3.87 -16.84
C ARG A 78 1.54 4.85 -15.81
N ALA A 79 0.83 5.06 -14.71
CA ALA A 79 1.27 5.94 -13.63
C ALA A 79 2.57 5.44 -12.97
N VAL A 80 2.70 4.13 -12.72
CA VAL A 80 3.93 3.52 -12.19
C VAL A 80 5.11 3.76 -13.13
N ARG A 81 4.94 3.59 -14.44
CA ARG A 81 6.01 3.89 -15.42
C ARG A 81 6.42 5.37 -15.36
N ARG A 82 5.43 6.26 -15.27
CA ARG A 82 5.66 7.70 -15.22
C ARG A 82 6.42 8.13 -13.97
N PHE A 83 5.96 7.71 -12.78
CA PHE A 83 6.45 8.25 -11.50
C PHE A 83 7.59 7.45 -10.87
N GLN A 84 7.61 6.12 -11.02
CA GLN A 84 8.56 5.26 -10.30
C GLN A 84 9.71 4.75 -11.18
N LYS A 85 9.48 4.60 -12.49
CA LYS A 85 10.49 4.04 -13.42
C LYS A 85 11.22 5.11 -14.23
N GLY A 86 11.07 6.38 -13.86
CA GLY A 86 11.80 7.50 -14.47
C GLY A 86 11.49 7.68 -15.95
N GLY A 87 10.22 7.64 -16.34
CA GLY A 87 9.80 7.88 -17.72
C GLY A 87 10.28 9.24 -18.23
N LYS A 88 11.49 9.28 -18.80
CA LYS A 88 11.80 10.18 -19.90
C LYS A 88 10.81 9.83 -21.03
N PRO A 89 10.21 10.85 -21.67
CA PRO A 89 9.27 10.63 -22.76
C PRO A 89 9.84 9.72 -23.85
#